data_AF-Q8KWP1-F1
#
_entry.id   AF-Q8KWP1-F1
#
_cell.length_a   1.000
_cell.length_b   1.000
_cell.length_c   1.000
_cell.angle_alpha   90.00
_cell.angle_beta   90.00
_cell.angle_gamma   90.00
#
_symmetry.space_group_name_H-M   'P 1'
#
loop_
_entity.id
_entity.type
_entity.pdbx_description
1 polymer ?
#
loop_
_entity_poly.entity_id
_entity_poly.type
_entity_poly.pdbx_seq_one_letter_code
_entity_poly.pdbx_strand_id
1 'polypeptide(L)'
;MQVRHLLTYLISLPKTIFFNFKCLPINQAIHLPILVAYNVKLLNLKKNVIGIETVVKFGLVRIGFSGTEIISSNRSLINLRQGKVIFKGKSVITKGCTISVTGGTIILGDNFYANRNCLISCTDRLIVGNNVLLGWNVILFDSAGHTLSYDGKKKIKMTEEIVIGNHVWICAEAHLLKGSKIADGSVVAYSSLVTGYFAEKNCLIGGIPAKTLRKGVSWEK
;
A
#
# COMPACT_ATOMS: atom_id res chain seq x y z
N MET A 1 -7.29 -15.63 -21.70
CA MET A 1 -6.95 -14.25 -21.29
C MET A 1 -7.72 -13.28 -22.17
N GLN A 2 -8.79 -12.64 -21.67
CA GLN A 2 -9.75 -11.91 -22.51
C GLN A 2 -9.10 -10.68 -23.19
N VAL A 3 -9.38 -10.47 -24.48
CA VAL A 3 -8.88 -9.38 -25.36
C VAL A 3 -8.93 -7.99 -24.70
N ARG A 4 -9.94 -7.73 -23.85
CA ARG A 4 -10.11 -6.48 -23.09
C ARG A 4 -8.94 -6.16 -22.15
N HIS A 5 -8.31 -7.18 -21.55
CA HIS A 5 -7.16 -6.97 -20.68
C HIS A 5 -5.94 -6.52 -21.47
N LEU A 6 -5.68 -7.15 -22.61
CA LEU A 6 -4.55 -6.78 -23.48
C LEU A 6 -4.69 -5.35 -23.99
N LEU A 7 -5.89 -4.97 -24.43
CA LEU A 7 -6.18 -3.59 -24.84
C LEU A 7 -5.90 -2.60 -23.70
N THR A 8 -6.29 -2.93 -22.47
CA THR A 8 -6.03 -2.09 -21.30
C THR A 8 -4.54 -1.86 -21.09
N TYR A 9 -3.69 -2.87 -21.27
CA TYR A 9 -2.24 -2.71 -21.18
C TYR A 9 -1.69 -1.84 -22.32
N LEU A 10 -2.15 -2.05 -23.55
CA LEU A 10 -1.71 -1.28 -24.72
C LEU A 10 -1.99 0.23 -24.56
N ILE A 11 -3.23 0.59 -24.22
CA ILE A 11 -3.60 2.01 -24.01
C ILE A 11 -2.91 2.63 -22.79
N SER A 12 -2.38 1.80 -21.89
CA SER A 12 -1.66 2.22 -20.69
C SER A 12 -0.16 2.46 -20.94
N LEU A 13 0.38 2.06 -22.10
CA LEU A 13 1.80 2.21 -22.41
C LEU A 13 2.30 3.66 -22.34
N PRO A 14 1.61 4.67 -22.91
CA PRO A 14 2.10 6.05 -22.83
C PRO A 14 2.21 6.56 -21.38
N LYS A 15 1.22 6.22 -20.54
CA LYS A 15 1.23 6.59 -19.11
C LYS A 15 2.30 5.82 -18.34
N THR A 16 2.49 4.55 -18.66
CA THR A 16 3.55 3.70 -18.11
C THR A 16 4.93 4.28 -18.41
N ILE A 17 5.22 4.61 -19.67
CA ILE A 17 6.48 5.22 -20.09
C ILE A 17 6.68 6.54 -19.34
N PHE A 18 5.68 7.44 -19.38
CA PHE A 18 5.75 8.72 -18.66
C PHE A 18 6.07 8.53 -17.17
N PHE A 19 5.35 7.64 -16.47
CA PHE A 19 5.55 7.42 -15.04
C PHE A 19 6.97 6.93 -14.72
N ASN A 20 7.46 5.91 -15.44
CA ASN A 20 8.80 5.36 -15.19
C ASN A 20 9.88 6.44 -15.39
N PHE A 21 9.86 7.17 -16.52
CA PHE A 21 10.87 8.19 -16.79
C PHE A 21 10.77 9.41 -15.88
N LYS A 22 9.56 9.76 -15.44
CA LYS A 22 9.34 10.86 -14.49
C LYS A 22 9.84 10.54 -13.09
N CYS A 23 9.70 9.29 -12.64
CA CYS A 23 9.90 8.91 -11.24
C CYS A 23 11.20 8.15 -10.93
N LEU A 24 11.75 7.39 -11.88
CA LEU A 24 12.91 6.52 -11.68
C LEU A 24 14.18 7.08 -12.33
N PRO A 25 15.39 6.66 -11.90
CA PRO A 25 16.62 6.82 -12.67
C PRO A 25 16.51 6.24 -14.09
N ILE A 26 17.20 6.83 -15.07
CA ILE A 26 17.06 6.45 -16.50
C ILE A 26 17.41 4.97 -16.72
N ASN A 27 18.51 4.51 -16.13
CA ASN A 27 18.97 3.11 -16.23
C ASN A 27 17.94 2.09 -15.68
N GLN A 28 17.03 2.50 -14.79
CA GLN A 28 15.92 1.66 -14.34
C GLN A 28 14.67 1.85 -15.21
N ALA A 29 14.38 3.11 -15.59
CA ALA A 29 13.17 3.48 -16.32
C ALA A 29 13.03 2.78 -17.69
N ILE A 30 14.15 2.55 -18.39
CA ILE A 30 14.16 1.88 -19.70
C ILE A 30 13.59 0.45 -19.68
N HIS A 31 13.62 -0.22 -18.52
CA HIS A 31 13.08 -1.56 -18.37
C HIS A 31 11.56 -1.57 -18.14
N LEU A 32 10.93 -0.39 -18.03
CA LEU A 32 9.51 -0.20 -17.69
C LEU A 32 9.05 -1.10 -16.52
N PRO A 33 9.72 -1.04 -15.35
CA PRO A 33 9.40 -1.91 -14.23
C PRO A 33 8.03 -1.66 -13.61
N ILE A 34 7.45 -0.46 -13.78
CA ILE A 34 6.17 -0.08 -13.17
C ILE A 34 5.12 0.13 -14.24
N LEU A 35 4.20 -0.82 -14.41
CA LEU A 35 3.04 -0.66 -15.28
C LEU A 35 1.97 0.15 -14.55
N VAL A 36 1.47 1.21 -15.19
CA VAL A 36 0.45 2.11 -14.62
C VAL A 36 -0.72 2.21 -15.58
N ALA A 37 -1.91 1.83 -15.12
CA ALA A 37 -3.10 1.85 -15.95
C ALA A 37 -3.48 3.28 -16.39
N TYR A 38 -3.96 3.41 -17.63
CA TYR A 38 -4.28 4.68 -18.28
C TYR A 38 -5.25 5.58 -17.48
N ASN A 39 -6.09 5.01 -16.63
CA ASN A 39 -7.08 5.74 -15.83
C ASN A 39 -6.58 6.15 -14.42
N VAL A 40 -5.35 5.79 -14.04
CA VAL A 40 -4.74 6.23 -12.77
C VAL A 40 -4.44 7.74 -12.84
N LYS A 41 -4.95 8.50 -11.87
CA LYS A 41 -4.62 9.93 -11.71
C LYS A 41 -3.23 10.05 -11.08
N LEU A 42 -2.39 10.93 -11.61
CA LEU A 42 -1.00 11.12 -11.17
C LEU A 42 -0.82 12.57 -10.71
N LEU A 43 -0.30 12.79 -9.49
CA LEU A 43 -0.09 14.10 -8.89
C LEU A 43 1.30 14.19 -8.24
N ASN A 44 1.90 15.39 -8.30
CA ASN A 44 3.15 15.74 -7.61
C ASN A 44 4.36 14.83 -7.91
N LEU A 45 4.38 14.16 -9.07
CA LEU A 45 5.49 13.29 -9.45
C LEU A 45 6.77 14.10 -9.69
N LYS A 46 7.88 13.65 -9.09
CA LYS A 46 9.23 14.19 -9.29
C LYS A 46 10.21 13.05 -9.57
N LYS A 47 11.42 13.39 -10.01
CA LYS A 47 12.49 12.41 -10.19
C LYS A 47 12.87 11.79 -8.85
N ASN A 48 13.21 10.50 -8.84
CA ASN A 48 13.69 9.74 -7.67
C ASN A 48 12.71 9.65 -6.48
N VAL A 49 11.40 9.85 -6.73
CA VAL A 49 10.35 9.61 -5.72
C VAL A 49 9.96 8.13 -5.63
N ILE A 50 10.41 7.31 -6.57
CA ILE A 50 10.28 5.86 -6.52
C ILE A 50 11.67 5.24 -6.42
N GLY A 51 11.84 4.29 -5.50
CA GLY A 51 13.01 3.43 -5.38
C GLY A 51 12.66 1.99 -5.75
N ILE A 52 13.59 1.30 -6.41
CA ILE A 52 13.52 -0.16 -6.65
C ILE A 52 14.79 -0.76 -6.06
N GLU A 53 14.62 -1.56 -5.01
CA GLU A 53 15.70 -2.22 -4.25
C GLU A 53 15.70 -3.73 -4.50
N THR A 54 15.58 -4.11 -5.77
CA THR A 54 15.61 -5.49 -6.24
C THR A 54 16.03 -5.51 -7.71
N VAL A 55 16.11 -6.70 -8.31
CA VAL A 55 16.39 -6.84 -9.74
C VAL A 55 15.27 -6.19 -10.57
N VAL A 56 15.63 -5.16 -11.32
CA VAL A 56 14.69 -4.42 -12.18
C VAL A 56 14.30 -5.29 -13.36
N LYS A 57 13.00 -5.58 -13.50
CA LYS A 57 12.43 -6.35 -14.61
C LYS A 57 11.13 -5.68 -15.07
N PHE A 58 10.78 -5.88 -16.34
CA PHE A 58 9.53 -5.37 -16.91
C PHE A 58 8.31 -5.80 -16.07
N GLY A 59 7.47 -4.83 -15.72
CA GLY A 59 6.24 -5.07 -14.96
C GLY A 59 6.40 -5.73 -13.60
N LEU A 60 7.54 -5.48 -12.93
CA LEU A 60 7.77 -5.78 -11.51
C LEU A 60 6.61 -5.28 -10.63
N VAL A 61 6.14 -4.06 -10.90
CA VAL A 61 5.02 -3.43 -10.19
C VAL A 61 3.88 -3.18 -11.17
N ARG A 62 2.64 -3.48 -10.76
CA ARG A 62 1.43 -3.18 -11.54
C ARG A 62 0.47 -2.35 -10.70
N ILE A 63 0.06 -1.19 -11.23
CA ILE A 63 -0.84 -0.25 -10.54
C ILE A 63 -2.07 0.06 -11.38
N GLY A 64 -3.26 -0.13 -10.78
CA GLY A 64 -4.55 0.21 -11.39
C GLY A 64 -5.12 -0.87 -12.32
N PHE A 65 -4.60 -2.10 -12.26
CA PHE A 65 -5.09 -3.23 -13.07
C PHE A 65 -5.80 -4.26 -12.18
N SER A 66 -6.72 -5.04 -12.78
CA SER A 66 -7.38 -6.20 -12.13
C SER A 66 -8.04 -5.88 -10.77
N GLY A 67 -8.13 -6.87 -9.88
CA GLY A 67 -8.81 -6.82 -8.58
C GLY A 67 -10.19 -7.49 -8.61
N THR A 68 -10.71 -7.88 -7.44
CA THR A 68 -11.97 -8.64 -7.28
C THR A 68 -13.13 -8.03 -8.07
N GLU A 69 -13.71 -8.78 -9.00
CA GLU A 69 -14.65 -8.25 -9.99
C GLU A 69 -16.00 -7.82 -9.41
N ILE A 70 -16.44 -8.45 -8.32
CA ILE A 70 -17.70 -8.11 -7.64
C ILE A 70 -17.65 -6.77 -6.90
N ILE A 71 -16.46 -6.17 -6.73
CA ILE A 71 -16.27 -4.88 -6.06
C ILE A 71 -16.08 -3.80 -7.12
N SER A 72 -16.97 -2.81 -7.13
CA SER A 72 -16.82 -1.61 -7.98
C SER A 72 -15.52 -0.88 -7.62
N SER A 73 -14.85 -0.31 -8.61
CA SER A 73 -13.59 0.42 -8.39
C SER A 73 -13.81 1.92 -8.35
N ASN A 74 -13.26 2.56 -7.32
CA ASN A 74 -13.02 4.00 -7.29
C ASN A 74 -12.02 4.41 -8.38
N ARG A 75 -11.79 5.72 -8.52
CA ARG A 75 -10.69 6.21 -9.36
C ARG A 75 -9.36 6.06 -8.64
N SER A 76 -8.42 5.32 -9.23
CA SER A 76 -7.06 5.21 -8.70
C SER A 76 -6.30 6.54 -8.72
N LEU A 77 -5.48 6.77 -7.71
CA LEU A 77 -4.67 7.98 -7.55
C LEU A 77 -3.28 7.65 -7.02
N ILE A 78 -2.24 8.26 -7.58
CA ILE A 78 -0.90 8.33 -7.01
C ILE A 78 -0.55 9.80 -6.79
N ASN A 79 -0.25 10.17 -5.55
CA ASN A 79 0.13 11.53 -5.15
C ASN A 79 1.39 11.48 -4.29
N LEU A 80 2.52 11.99 -4.80
CA LEU A 80 3.83 11.89 -4.14
C LEU A 80 4.38 13.27 -3.75
N ARG A 81 3.78 13.90 -2.74
CA ARG A 81 4.18 15.22 -2.26
C ARG A 81 5.37 15.09 -1.31
N GLN A 82 6.59 15.36 -1.82
CA GLN A 82 7.82 15.39 -1.01
C GLN A 82 8.13 14.08 -0.25
N GLY A 83 7.68 12.93 -0.75
CA GLY A 83 7.94 11.63 -0.12
C GLY A 83 8.39 10.58 -1.13
N LYS A 84 8.56 9.34 -0.65
CA LYS A 84 9.06 8.23 -1.47
C LYS A 84 8.24 6.95 -1.31
N VAL A 85 8.22 6.15 -2.36
CA VAL A 85 7.76 4.75 -2.33
C VAL A 85 8.90 3.86 -2.79
N ILE A 86 9.26 2.88 -1.98
CA ILE A 86 10.34 1.94 -2.23
C ILE A 86 9.74 0.55 -2.42
N PHE A 87 10.01 -0.06 -3.57
CA PHE A 87 9.62 -1.43 -3.89
C PHE A 87 10.83 -2.35 -3.74
N LYS A 88 10.75 -3.32 -2.82
CA LYS A 88 11.76 -4.36 -2.61
C LYS A 88 11.48 -5.66 -3.38
N GLY A 89 10.38 -5.69 -4.14
CA GLY A 89 9.98 -6.86 -4.91
C GLY A 89 8.72 -6.60 -5.75
N LYS A 90 8.09 -7.69 -6.16
CA LYS A 90 6.85 -7.67 -6.95
C LYS A 90 5.72 -7.03 -6.14
N SER A 91 4.99 -6.13 -6.77
CA SER A 91 3.81 -5.50 -6.15
C SER A 91 2.64 -5.40 -7.12
N VAL A 92 1.45 -5.73 -6.66
CA VAL A 92 0.21 -5.57 -7.41
C VAL A 92 -0.75 -4.70 -6.61
N ILE A 93 -1.04 -3.51 -7.13
CA ILE A 93 -1.92 -2.54 -6.52
C ILE A 93 -3.10 -2.35 -7.48
N THR A 94 -4.25 -2.89 -7.12
CA THR A 94 -5.35 -3.06 -8.07
C THR A 94 -6.17 -1.77 -8.27
N LYS A 95 -7.22 -1.86 -9.09
CA LYS A 95 -8.10 -0.74 -9.42
C LYS A 95 -8.69 -0.07 -8.17
N GLY A 96 -8.84 1.25 -8.23
CA GLY A 96 -9.43 2.07 -7.17
C GLY A 96 -8.51 2.40 -6.00
N CYS A 97 -7.30 1.83 -5.92
CA CYS A 97 -6.38 2.16 -4.85
C CYS A 97 -5.84 3.60 -4.97
N THR A 98 -5.64 4.24 -3.82
CA THR A 98 -4.95 5.52 -3.69
C THR A 98 -3.65 5.34 -2.92
N ILE A 99 -2.55 5.83 -3.49
CA ILE A 99 -1.26 5.97 -2.80
C ILE A 99 -0.99 7.47 -2.62
N SER A 100 -0.92 7.92 -1.39
CA SER A 100 -0.66 9.33 -1.06
C SER A 100 0.51 9.43 -0.08
N VAL A 101 1.61 10.05 -0.50
CA VAL A 101 2.77 10.26 0.36
C VAL A 101 2.99 11.75 0.54
N THR A 102 3.08 12.20 1.79
CA THR A 102 3.31 13.61 2.16
C THR A 102 4.49 13.71 3.12
N GLY A 103 5.70 13.88 2.61
CA GLY A 103 6.92 13.95 3.42
C GLY A 103 7.49 12.61 3.92
N GLY A 104 6.65 11.56 3.98
CA GLY A 104 7.03 10.25 4.50
C GLY A 104 7.64 9.28 3.49
N THR A 105 7.84 8.03 3.94
CA THR A 105 8.34 6.93 3.11
C THR A 105 7.51 5.65 3.26
N ILE A 106 7.04 5.11 2.14
CA ILE A 106 6.44 3.78 2.06
C ILE A 106 7.51 2.78 1.59
N ILE A 107 7.65 1.66 2.29
CA ILE A 107 8.53 0.54 1.91
C ILE A 107 7.66 -0.71 1.77
N LEU A 108 7.63 -1.29 0.57
CA LEU A 108 6.87 -2.49 0.26
C LEU A 108 7.81 -3.65 -0.04
N GLY A 109 7.66 -4.74 0.72
CA GLY A 109 8.35 -6.01 0.52
C GLY A 109 8.00 -6.70 -0.80
N ASP A 110 8.53 -7.90 -0.98
CA ASP A 110 8.21 -8.74 -2.13
C ASP A 110 6.81 -9.36 -2.02
N ASN A 111 6.18 -9.57 -3.17
CA ASN A 111 4.85 -10.16 -3.29
C ASN A 111 3.75 -9.41 -2.49
N PHE A 112 3.80 -8.07 -2.49
CA PHE A 112 2.73 -7.25 -1.92
C PHE A 112 1.50 -7.20 -2.85
N TYR A 113 0.31 -7.40 -2.30
CA TYR A 113 -0.94 -7.30 -3.04
C TYR A 113 -1.95 -6.40 -2.31
N ALA A 114 -2.42 -5.35 -2.96
CA ALA A 114 -3.52 -4.52 -2.49
C ALA A 114 -4.75 -4.70 -3.40
N ASN A 115 -5.82 -5.25 -2.84
CA ASN A 115 -7.09 -5.39 -3.55
C ASN A 115 -7.81 -4.03 -3.69
N ARG A 116 -8.99 -4.04 -4.29
CA ARG A 116 -9.62 -2.81 -4.78
C ARG A 116 -9.81 -1.77 -3.68
N ASN A 117 -9.73 -0.51 -4.08
CA ASN A 117 -10.12 0.65 -3.26
C ASN A 117 -9.32 0.83 -1.96
N CYS A 118 -8.12 0.25 -1.84
CA CYS A 118 -7.29 0.51 -0.66
C CYS A 118 -6.79 1.96 -0.64
N LEU A 119 -6.73 2.56 0.54
CA LEU A 119 -6.05 3.83 0.79
C LEU A 119 -4.74 3.56 1.51
N ILE A 120 -3.62 3.88 0.86
CA ILE A 120 -2.29 3.80 1.44
C ILE A 120 -1.76 5.22 1.55
N SER A 121 -1.86 5.80 2.74
CA SER A 121 -1.44 7.18 2.99
C SER A 121 -0.38 7.27 4.07
N CYS A 122 0.73 7.93 3.74
CA CYS A 122 1.92 7.98 4.56
C CYS A 122 2.46 9.41 4.68
N THR A 123 2.59 9.88 5.92
CA THR A 123 3.20 11.16 6.29
C THR A 123 4.54 10.97 7.02
N ASP A 124 4.74 9.82 7.67
CA ASP A 124 5.96 9.46 8.42
C ASP A 124 6.63 8.25 7.77
N ARG A 125 6.20 7.04 8.14
CA ARG A 125 6.80 5.80 7.64
C ARG A 125 5.80 4.65 7.65
N LEU A 126 5.70 3.96 6.52
CA LEU A 126 4.93 2.73 6.39
C LEU A 126 5.85 1.62 5.88
N ILE A 127 6.02 0.57 6.68
CA ILE A 127 6.87 -0.57 6.35
C ILE A 127 5.98 -1.81 6.20
N VAL A 128 6.07 -2.47 5.06
CA VAL A 128 5.33 -3.70 4.76
C VAL A 128 6.32 -4.79 4.39
N GLY A 129 6.23 -5.94 5.07
CA GLY A 129 7.04 -7.12 4.82
C GLY A 129 6.68 -7.83 3.51
N ASN A 130 7.22 -9.04 3.35
CA ASN A 130 6.99 -9.88 2.18
C ASN A 130 5.66 -10.64 2.30
N ASN A 131 5.07 -11.04 1.17
CA ASN A 131 3.84 -11.85 1.11
C ASN A 131 2.66 -11.24 1.86
N VAL A 132 2.49 -9.92 1.77
CA VAL A 132 1.37 -9.22 2.42
C VAL A 132 0.18 -9.08 1.48
N LEU A 133 -1.00 -9.44 1.97
CA LEU A 133 -2.26 -9.35 1.25
C LEU A 133 -3.20 -8.37 1.96
N LEU A 134 -3.62 -7.32 1.25
CA LEU A 134 -4.72 -6.47 1.68
C LEU A 134 -5.99 -6.85 0.92
N GLY A 135 -7.08 -7.05 1.66
CA GLY A 135 -8.45 -7.15 1.13
C GLY A 135 -8.90 -5.84 0.47
N TRP A 136 -10.15 -5.78 0.02
CA TRP A 136 -10.68 -4.54 -0.53
C TRP A 136 -10.96 -3.52 0.57
N ASN A 137 -10.99 -2.23 0.22
CA ASN A 137 -11.31 -1.12 1.12
C ASN A 137 -10.43 -1.04 2.39
N VAL A 138 -9.20 -1.57 2.37
CA VAL A 138 -8.26 -1.44 3.50
C VAL A 138 -7.69 -0.03 3.55
N ILE A 139 -7.57 0.53 4.76
CA ILE A 139 -6.95 1.84 5.00
C ILE A 139 -5.68 1.67 5.83
N LEU A 140 -4.56 2.18 5.31
CA LEU A 140 -3.32 2.37 6.04
C LEU A 140 -3.09 3.89 6.17
N PHE A 141 -3.15 4.42 7.39
CA PHE A 141 -3.10 5.87 7.63
C PHE A 141 -2.26 6.20 8.88
N ASP A 142 -0.99 6.59 8.67
CA ASP A 142 0.00 6.83 9.74
C ASP A 142 -0.07 8.23 10.38
N SER A 143 -1.13 8.99 10.12
CA SER A 143 -1.32 10.37 10.57
C SER A 143 -2.65 10.54 11.32
N ALA A 144 -2.72 11.49 12.24
CA ALA A 144 -3.96 11.95 12.85
C ALA A 144 -4.69 13.01 11.99
N GLY A 145 -4.08 13.47 10.88
CA GLY A 145 -4.64 14.47 9.97
C GLY A 145 -4.56 15.91 10.50
N HIS A 146 -5.16 16.17 11.67
CA HIS A 146 -5.25 17.50 12.27
C HIS A 146 -4.70 17.53 13.70
N THR A 147 -4.16 18.67 14.10
CA THR A 147 -3.59 18.84 15.45
C THR A 147 -4.68 18.73 16.51
N LEU A 148 -4.47 17.83 17.47
CA LEU A 148 -5.27 17.73 18.69
C LEU A 148 -4.45 18.28 19.87
N SER A 149 -5.05 19.23 20.60
CA SER A 149 -4.48 19.90 21.77
C SER A 149 -5.31 19.56 23.01
N TYR A 150 -4.66 19.37 24.15
CA TYR A 150 -5.31 19.11 25.44
C TYR A 150 -4.69 20.01 26.52
N ASP A 151 -5.52 20.71 27.29
CA ASP A 151 -5.14 21.58 28.42
C ASP A 151 -3.95 22.53 28.15
N GLY A 152 -3.86 23.09 26.94
CA GLY A 152 -2.78 23.99 26.55
C GLY A 152 -1.38 23.34 26.49
N LYS A 153 -1.27 22.03 26.69
CA LYS A 153 0.00 21.27 26.66
C LYS A 153 0.21 20.56 25.31
N LYS A 154 1.49 20.31 25.02
CA LYS A 154 2.06 19.92 23.72
C LYS A 154 1.22 18.88 22.95
N LYS A 155 1.09 19.18 21.66
CA LYS A 155 0.55 18.38 20.55
C LYS A 155 0.76 16.88 20.75
N ILE A 156 -0.31 16.10 20.69
CA ILE A 156 -0.24 14.64 20.54
C ILE A 156 0.65 14.33 19.32
N LYS A 157 1.45 13.26 19.39
CA LYS A 157 2.28 12.81 18.28
C LYS A 157 1.37 12.62 17.04
N MET A 158 1.58 13.49 16.05
CA MET A 158 0.70 13.64 14.88
C MET A 158 0.82 12.49 13.90
N THR A 159 2.01 11.91 13.82
CA THR A 159 2.31 10.79 12.94
C THR A 159 3.04 9.73 13.72
N GLU A 160 2.80 8.48 13.37
CA GLU A 160 3.53 7.36 13.95
C GLU A 160 3.54 6.20 12.98
N GLU A 161 4.73 5.63 12.79
CA GLU A 161 4.94 4.56 11.82
C GLU A 161 3.94 3.42 11.92
N ILE A 162 3.61 2.86 10.75
CA ILE A 162 2.89 1.59 10.64
C ILE A 162 3.86 0.52 10.16
N VAL A 163 3.88 -0.63 10.84
CA VAL A 163 4.74 -1.76 10.49
C VAL A 163 3.90 -3.02 10.33
N ILE A 164 3.93 -3.60 9.13
CA ILE A 164 3.28 -4.87 8.82
C ILE A 164 4.38 -5.89 8.55
N GLY A 165 4.39 -6.98 9.31
CA GLY A 165 5.34 -8.08 9.16
C GLY A 165 5.18 -8.87 7.86
N ASN A 166 5.91 -9.97 7.77
CA ASN A 166 5.84 -10.89 6.64
C ASN A 166 4.64 -11.82 6.73
N HIS A 167 4.10 -12.23 5.58
CA HIS A 167 2.98 -13.17 5.50
C HIS A 167 1.79 -12.71 6.35
N VAL A 168 1.42 -11.44 6.23
CA VAL A 168 0.26 -10.86 6.92
C VAL A 168 -0.91 -10.72 5.95
N TRP A 169 -2.09 -11.16 6.37
CA TRP A 169 -3.34 -10.92 5.66
C TRP A 169 -4.19 -9.91 6.42
N ILE A 170 -4.48 -8.79 5.77
CA ILE A 170 -5.42 -7.79 6.27
C ILE A 170 -6.72 -7.98 5.51
N CYS A 171 -7.75 -8.52 6.18
CA CYS A 171 -9.05 -8.73 5.58
C CYS A 171 -9.69 -7.39 5.16
N ALA A 172 -10.70 -7.49 4.31
CA ALA A 172 -11.35 -6.33 3.75
C ALA A 172 -11.96 -5.42 4.83
N GLU A 173 -11.99 -4.12 4.52
CA GLU A 173 -12.52 -3.05 5.37
C GLU A 173 -11.79 -2.88 6.72
N ALA A 174 -10.70 -3.60 6.96
CA ALA A 174 -9.86 -3.36 8.13
C ALA A 174 -8.98 -2.11 7.95
N HIS A 175 -8.82 -1.36 9.04
CA HIS A 175 -8.08 -0.09 9.06
C HIS A 175 -6.93 -0.17 10.06
N LEU A 176 -5.73 0.18 9.61
CA LEU A 176 -4.54 0.34 10.45
C LEU A 176 -4.20 1.82 10.51
N LEU A 177 -4.26 2.38 11.72
CA LEU A 177 -3.92 3.78 11.95
C LEU A 177 -2.51 3.93 12.52
N LYS A 178 -2.07 5.17 12.68
CA LYS A 178 -0.76 5.55 13.25
C LYS A 178 -0.38 4.68 14.48
N GLY A 179 0.84 4.17 14.50
CA GLY A 179 1.35 3.31 15.56
C GLY A 179 0.94 1.84 15.48
N SER A 180 0.18 1.44 14.46
CA SER A 180 -0.15 0.04 14.24
C SER A 180 1.08 -0.78 13.85
N LYS A 181 1.34 -1.84 14.61
CA LYS A 181 2.43 -2.79 14.31
C LYS A 181 1.90 -4.22 14.40
N ILE A 182 2.12 -5.01 13.36
CA ILE A 182 1.59 -6.38 13.25
C ILE A 182 2.72 -7.35 12.96
N ALA A 183 2.87 -8.37 13.81
CA ALA A 183 3.88 -9.40 13.65
C ALA A 183 3.54 -10.41 12.54
N ASP A 184 4.59 -11.11 12.07
CA ASP A 184 4.52 -12.04 10.95
C ASP A 184 3.41 -13.11 11.09
N GLY A 185 2.88 -13.57 9.96
CA GLY A 185 1.93 -14.68 9.89
C GLY A 185 0.51 -14.34 10.39
N SER A 186 0.30 -13.13 10.91
CA SER A 186 -0.96 -12.73 11.52
C SER A 186 -2.04 -12.38 10.48
N VAL A 187 -3.30 -12.50 10.91
CA VAL A 187 -4.49 -12.14 10.14
C VAL A 187 -5.24 -11.03 10.88
N VAL A 188 -5.57 -9.94 10.19
CA VAL A 188 -6.48 -8.91 10.71
C VAL A 188 -7.87 -9.19 10.17
N ALA A 189 -8.84 -9.44 11.04
CA ALA A 189 -10.20 -9.78 10.69
C ALA A 189 -10.94 -8.63 9.98
N TYR A 190 -11.99 -8.99 9.25
CA TYR A 190 -12.83 -8.06 8.48
C TYR A 190 -13.28 -6.87 9.34
N SER A 191 -13.28 -5.66 8.77
CA SER A 191 -13.78 -4.44 9.41
C SER A 191 -13.16 -4.13 10.80
N SER A 192 -11.92 -4.55 11.07
CA SER A 192 -11.24 -4.29 12.34
C SER A 192 -10.49 -2.95 12.35
N LEU A 193 -10.37 -2.33 13.52
CA LEU A 193 -9.61 -1.09 13.72
C LEU A 193 -8.38 -1.34 14.59
N VAL A 194 -7.20 -1.29 13.97
CA VAL A 194 -5.91 -1.51 14.62
C VAL A 194 -5.29 -0.16 14.98
N THR A 195 -4.95 0.02 16.26
CA THR A 195 -4.35 1.26 16.82
C THR A 195 -3.27 0.95 17.86
N GLY A 196 -2.42 -0.05 17.61
CA GLY A 196 -1.39 -0.47 18.57
C GLY A 196 -0.48 -1.58 18.07
N TYR A 197 0.34 -2.12 18.97
CA TYR A 197 1.33 -3.13 18.64
C TYR A 197 0.87 -4.55 19.03
N PHE A 198 0.81 -5.42 18.03
CA PHE A 198 0.56 -6.85 18.15
C PHE A 198 1.88 -7.59 17.85
N ALA A 199 2.65 -7.83 18.91
CA ALA A 199 4.02 -8.37 18.82
C ALA A 199 4.09 -9.88 18.57
N GLU A 200 3.02 -10.61 18.89
CA GLU A 200 2.99 -12.07 18.78
C GLU A 200 2.64 -12.49 17.34
N LYS A 201 3.46 -13.37 16.77
CA LYS A 201 3.27 -13.90 15.42
C LYS A 201 2.04 -14.81 15.36
N ASN A 202 1.55 -15.06 14.14
CA ASN A 202 0.51 -16.06 13.87
C ASN A 202 -0.75 -15.82 14.71
N CYS A 203 -1.17 -14.56 14.85
CA CYS A 203 -2.38 -14.19 15.60
C CYS A 203 -3.53 -13.81 14.66
N LEU A 204 -4.75 -14.20 15.02
CA LEU A 204 -5.97 -13.57 14.51
C LEU A 204 -6.25 -12.35 15.38
N ILE A 205 -6.23 -11.17 14.77
CA ILE A 205 -6.44 -9.88 15.40
C ILE A 205 -7.76 -9.31 14.89
N GLY A 206 -8.64 -8.83 15.75
CA GLY A 206 -9.89 -8.24 15.28
C GLY A 206 -10.68 -7.45 16.31
N GLY A 207 -11.67 -6.69 15.83
CA GLY A 207 -12.55 -5.84 16.62
C GLY A 207 -12.25 -4.34 16.49
N ILE A 208 -13.03 -3.52 17.22
CA ILE A 208 -12.89 -2.06 17.29
C ILE A 208 -12.99 -1.64 18.77
N PRO A 209 -11.87 -1.30 19.44
CA PRO A 209 -10.49 -1.47 18.98
C PRO A 209 -10.10 -2.95 18.87
N ALA A 210 -9.16 -3.26 17.99
CA ALA A 210 -8.73 -4.62 17.74
C ALA A 210 -8.04 -5.25 18.96
N LYS A 211 -8.24 -6.56 19.14
CA LYS A 211 -7.59 -7.40 20.15
C LYS A 211 -7.13 -8.70 19.51
N THR A 212 -6.19 -9.40 20.15
CA THR A 212 -5.86 -10.78 19.76
C THR A 212 -7.04 -11.69 20.11
N LEU A 213 -7.65 -12.29 19.10
CA LEU A 213 -8.80 -13.21 19.21
C LEU A 213 -8.35 -14.67 19.31
N ARG A 214 -7.29 -15.01 18.57
CA ARG A 214 -6.74 -16.37 18.53
C ARG A 214 -5.24 -16.31 18.27
N LYS A 215 -4.51 -17.26 18.84
CA LYS A 215 -3.07 -17.48 18.61
C LYS A 215 -2.87 -18.76 17.81
N GLY A 216 -1.72 -18.85 17.14
CA GLY A 216 -1.33 -20.04 16.36
C GLY A 216 -2.18 -20.26 15.11
N VAL A 217 -2.62 -19.19 14.45
CA VAL A 217 -3.33 -19.29 13.17
C VAL A 217 -2.36 -19.35 12.00
N SER A 218 -2.80 -19.94 10.89
CA SER A 218 -2.12 -19.91 9.59
C SER A 218 -3.12 -19.52 8.50
N TRP A 219 -2.62 -18.99 7.39
CA TRP A 219 -3.45 -18.61 6.25
C TRP A 219 -2.70 -18.80 4.92
N GLU A 220 -3.46 -19.01 3.85
CA GLU A 220 -2.97 -19.23 2.48
C GLU A 220 -3.82 -18.43 1.48
N LYS A 221 -3.25 -18.12 0.31
CA LYS A 221 -3.83 -17.23 -0.72
C LYS A 221 -4.29 -18.00 -1.94
#